data_AF-A0A831NX68-F1
#
_entry.id   AF-A0A831NX68-F1
#
_cell.length_a   1.000
_cell.length_b   1.000
_cell.length_c   1.000
_cell.angle_alpha   90.00
_cell.angle_beta   90.00
_cell.angle_gamma   90.00
#
_symmetry.space_group_name_H-M   'P 1'
#
loop_
_entity.id
_entity.type
_entity.pdbx_description
1 polymer ?
#
loop_
_entity_poly.entity_id
_entity_poly.type
_entity_poly.pdbx_seq_one_letter_code
_entity_poly.pdbx_strand_id
1 'polypeptide(L)'
;RLWAWFLHADGTLHPVAPARLPAHETAYAITVHKAQGSEFAEVLLILPAQDSRVLCRELIYTGVTRARTKLELCGDRRLLDLAVERRVNRYSGLAQRLST
;
A
#
# COMPACT_ATOMS: atom_id res chain seq x y z
N ARG A 1 26.56 0.59 -20.50
CA ARG A 1 26.19 1.83 -19.78
C ARG A 1 24.82 1.59 -19.15
N LEU A 2 24.64 1.90 -17.86
CA LEU A 2 23.39 1.63 -17.11
C LEU A 2 22.42 2.81 -17.24
N TRP A 3 21.12 2.51 -17.24
CA TRP A 3 20.02 3.47 -17.35
C TRP A 3 18.86 3.04 -16.46
N ALA A 4 18.16 4.01 -15.87
CA ALA A 4 16.84 3.82 -15.26
C ALA A 4 15.77 4.32 -16.25
N TRP A 5 14.69 3.55 -16.41
CA TRP A 5 13.63 3.86 -17.36
C TRP A 5 12.33 4.17 -16.63
N PHE A 6 11.67 5.26 -17.03
CA PHE A 6 10.39 5.69 -16.46
C PHE A 6 9.32 5.70 -17.55
N LEU A 7 8.17 5.11 -17.27
CA LEU A 7 7.01 5.14 -18.15
C LEU A 7 6.21 6.43 -17.90
N HIS A 8 6.01 7.23 -18.93
CA HIS A 8 5.15 8.41 -18.91
C HIS A 8 3.69 8.04 -19.18
N ALA A 9 2.75 8.92 -18.84
CA ALA A 9 1.32 8.69 -19.01
C ALA A 9 0.89 8.50 -20.48
N ASP A 10 1.66 9.06 -21.43
CA ASP A 10 1.48 8.87 -22.87
C ASP A 10 2.06 7.54 -23.40
N GLY A 11 2.62 6.71 -22.51
CA GLY A 11 3.22 5.42 -22.83
C GLY A 11 4.69 5.50 -23.28
N THR A 12 5.28 6.70 -23.34
CA THR A 12 6.69 6.85 -23.71
C THR A 12 7.64 6.44 -22.58
N LEU A 13 8.79 5.87 -22.93
CA LEU A 13 9.84 5.51 -21.98
C LEU A 13 10.93 6.58 -21.95
N HIS A 14 11.15 7.18 -20.79
CA HIS A 14 12.15 8.21 -20.58
C HIS A 14 13.39 7.65 -19.84
N PRO A 15 14.58 7.62 -20.46
CA PRO A 15 15.80 7.15 -19.83
C PRO A 15 16.45 8.23 -18.95
N VAL A 16 16.87 7.83 -17.75
CA VAL A 16 17.59 8.69 -16.80
C VAL A 16 18.91 8.01 -16.42
N ALA A 17 20.00 8.77 -16.48
CA ALA A 17 21.30 8.28 -16.02
C ALA A 17 21.26 8.06 -14.50
N PRO A 18 21.81 6.96 -13.96
CA PRO A 18 21.74 6.68 -12.52
C PRO A 18 22.25 7.82 -11.62
N ALA A 19 23.31 8.53 -12.05
CA ALA A 19 23.86 9.69 -11.33
C ALA A 19 22.91 10.90 -11.23
N ARG A 20 21.82 10.92 -12.00
CA ARG A 20 20.79 11.97 -12.00
C ARG A 20 19.54 11.59 -11.20
N LEU A 21 19.47 10.35 -10.69
CA LEU A 21 18.34 9.94 -9.87
C LEU A 21 18.39 10.70 -8.53
N PRO A 22 17.27 11.26 -8.05
CA PRO A 22 17.19 11.74 -6.67
C PRO A 22 17.32 10.57 -5.69
N ALA A 23 17.22 10.84 -4.38
CA ALA A 23 17.15 9.79 -3.37
C ALA A 23 16.08 8.76 -3.74
N HIS A 24 16.47 7.49 -3.75
CA HIS A 24 15.64 6.38 -4.21
C HIS A 24 15.85 5.16 -3.32
N GLU A 25 14.83 4.30 -3.27
CA GLU A 25 14.83 3.05 -2.51
C GLU A 25 14.47 1.90 -3.45
N THR A 26 14.87 0.69 -3.10
CA THR A 26 14.41 -0.52 -3.79
C THR A 26 12.92 -0.72 -3.54
N ALA A 27 12.17 -1.14 -4.57
CA ALA A 27 10.72 -1.30 -4.52
C ALA A 27 10.24 -2.75 -4.73
N TYR A 28 11.04 -3.75 -4.36
CA TYR A 28 10.64 -5.17 -4.44
C TYR A 28 9.41 -5.48 -3.57
N ALA A 29 9.29 -4.79 -2.45
CA ALA A 29 8.10 -4.75 -1.62
C ALA A 29 7.84 -3.29 -1.25
N ILE A 30 6.57 -2.89 -1.24
CA ILE A 30 6.14 -1.55 -0.86
C ILE A 30 5.12 -1.64 0.27
N THR A 31 5.06 -0.61 1.08
CA THR A 31 4.02 -0.52 2.11
C THR A 31 2.67 -0.26 1.45
N VAL A 32 1.58 -0.73 2.08
CA VAL A 32 0.22 -0.45 1.63
C VAL A 32 -0.03 1.06 1.47
N HIS A 33 0.58 1.88 2.35
CA HIS A 33 0.52 3.35 2.26
C HIS A 33 1.16 3.89 0.97
N LYS A 34 2.37 3.41 0.61
CA LYS A 34 3.03 3.82 -0.65
C LYS A 34 2.28 3.34 -1.90
N ALA A 35 1.47 2.30 -1.79
CA ALA A 35 0.65 1.76 -2.88
C ALA A 35 -0.71 2.47 -3.07
N GLN A 36 -1.07 3.45 -2.24
CA GLN A 36 -2.35 4.14 -2.34
C GLN A 36 -2.49 4.88 -3.67
N GLY A 37 -3.61 4.64 -4.36
CA GLY A 37 -3.88 5.21 -5.70
C GLY A 37 -3.30 4.38 -6.86
N SER A 38 -2.47 3.36 -6.59
CA SER A 38 -1.99 2.41 -7.60
C SER A 38 -2.76 1.11 -7.59
N GLU A 39 -2.84 0.41 -8.72
CA GLU A 39 -3.44 -0.92 -8.80
C GLU A 39 -2.50 -1.85 -9.57
N PHE A 40 -2.54 -3.14 -9.21
CA PHE A 40 -1.70 -4.18 -9.78
C PHE A 40 -2.57 -5.36 -10.21
N ALA A 41 -2.17 -6.08 -11.26
CA ALA A 41 -2.90 -7.28 -11.67
C ALA A 41 -3.00 -8.28 -10.50
N GLU A 42 -1.84 -8.62 -9.93
CA GLU A 42 -1.73 -9.55 -8.81
C GLU A 42 -1.00 -8.89 -7.63
N VAL A 43 -1.46 -9.17 -6.41
CA VAL A 43 -0.85 -8.67 -5.18
C VAL A 43 -0.61 -9.84 -4.22
N LEU A 44 0.61 -9.92 -3.68
CA LEU A 44 0.92 -10.70 -2.48
C LEU A 44 0.94 -9.75 -1.28
N LEU A 45 -0.09 -9.83 -0.43
CA LEU A 45 -0.21 -9.05 0.80
C LEU A 45 0.42 -9.82 1.97
N ILE A 46 1.49 -9.28 2.54
CA ILE A 46 2.22 -9.90 3.64
C ILE A 46 1.83 -9.23 4.96
N LEU A 47 1.34 -10.00 5.91
CA LEU A 47 1.07 -9.54 7.27
C LEU A 47 2.35 -9.61 8.12
N PRO A 48 2.50 -8.74 9.13
CA PRO A 48 3.61 -8.82 10.06
C PRO A 48 3.55 -10.14 10.86
N ALA A 49 4.70 -10.58 11.38
CA ALA A 49 4.77 -11.78 12.22
C ALA A 49 4.14 -11.59 13.62
N GLN A 50 3.93 -10.33 14.04
CA GLN A 50 3.37 -9.96 15.34
C GLN A 50 2.32 -8.87 15.15
N ASP A 51 1.37 -8.79 16.09
CA ASP A 51 0.37 -7.73 16.08
C ASP A 51 1.01 -6.35 16.26
N SER A 52 0.42 -5.35 15.62
CA SER A 52 0.84 -3.96 15.64
C SER A 52 -0.38 -3.06 15.52
N ARG A 53 -0.37 -1.91 16.20
CA ARG A 53 -1.48 -0.92 16.11
C ARG A 53 -1.78 -0.46 14.68
N VAL A 54 -0.80 -0.53 13.78
CA VAL A 54 -0.97 -0.16 12.37
C VAL A 54 -1.81 -1.21 11.62
N LEU A 55 -1.77 -2.47 12.03
CA LEU A 55 -2.55 -3.55 11.46
C LEU A 55 -4.02 -3.40 11.87
N CYS A 56 -4.84 -2.90 10.95
CA CYS A 56 -6.25 -2.58 11.14
C CYS A 56 -7.07 -2.90 9.89
N ARG A 57 -8.40 -2.87 10.02
CA ARG A 57 -9.34 -3.23 8.97
C ARG A 57 -9.16 -2.38 7.72
N GLU A 58 -8.96 -1.07 7.90
CA GLU A 58 -8.75 -0.12 6.82
C GLU A 58 -7.45 -0.40 6.06
N LEU A 59 -6.39 -0.83 6.75
CA LEU A 59 -5.13 -1.21 6.12
C LEU A 59 -5.30 -2.49 5.30
N ILE A 60 -5.96 -3.51 5.85
CA ILE A 60 -6.27 -4.76 5.14
C ILE A 60 -7.13 -4.46 3.91
N TYR A 61 -8.21 -3.71 4.07
CA TYR A 61 -9.09 -3.29 2.98
C TYR A 61 -8.32 -2.55 1.87
N THR A 62 -7.47 -1.61 2.25
CA THR A 62 -6.65 -0.87 1.27
C THR A 62 -5.73 -1.83 0.51
N GLY A 63 -5.05 -2.76 1.22
CA GLY A 63 -4.19 -3.77 0.61
C GLY A 63 -4.93 -4.68 -0.36
N VAL A 64 -6.12 -5.17 0.04
CA VAL A 64 -7.00 -6.00 -0.80
C VAL A 64 -7.39 -5.29 -2.08
N THR A 65 -7.81 -4.02 -2.00
CA THR A 65 -8.24 -3.24 -3.17
C THR A 65 -7.11 -2.77 -4.08
N ARG A 66 -5.84 -3.11 -3.78
CA ARG A 66 -4.73 -2.88 -4.73
C ARG A 66 -4.67 -3.96 -5.81
N ALA A 67 -5.30 -5.13 -5.59
CA ALA A 67 -5.36 -6.21 -6.57
C ALA A 67 -6.52 -6.01 -7.55
N ARG A 68 -6.25 -6.08 -8.86
CA ARG A 68 -7.26 -6.03 -9.93
C ARG A 68 -7.84 -7.40 -10.24
N THR A 69 -7.02 -8.44 -10.24
CA THR A 69 -7.43 -9.78 -10.68
C THR A 69 -7.15 -10.88 -9.65
N LYS A 70 -6.05 -10.78 -8.90
CA LYS A 70 -5.67 -11.82 -7.92
C LYS A 70 -5.04 -11.23 -6.67
N LEU A 71 -5.44 -11.76 -5.52
CA LEU A 71 -4.83 -11.47 -4.23
C LEU A 71 -4.38 -12.77 -3.57
N GLU A 72 -3.14 -12.81 -3.13
CA GLU A 72 -2.62 -13.79 -2.18
C GLU A 72 -2.32 -13.10 -0.87
N LEU A 73 -2.66 -13.74 0.25
CA LEU A 73 -2.39 -13.22 1.59
C LEU A 73 -1.48 -14.18 2.33
N CYS A 74 -0.34 -13.69 2.79
CA CYS A 74 0.65 -14.45 3.54
C CYS A 74 0.75 -13.90 4.96
N GLY A 75 0.45 -14.73 5.97
CA GLY A 75 0.50 -14.34 7.37
C GLY A 75 -0.28 -15.28 8.29
N ASP A 76 -0.22 -15.02 9.59
CA ASP A 76 -1.02 -15.76 10.57
C ASP A 76 -2.51 -15.37 10.45
N ARG A 77 -3.37 -16.37 10.32
CA ARG A 77 -4.82 -16.21 10.29
C ARG A 77 -5.33 -15.46 11.52
N ARG A 78 -4.78 -15.71 12.71
CA ARG A 78 -5.18 -15.00 13.94
C ARG A 78 -4.94 -13.51 13.85
N LEU A 79 -3.82 -13.09 13.24
CA LEU A 79 -3.52 -11.68 13.04
C LEU A 79 -4.47 -11.02 12.03
N LEU A 80 -4.86 -11.75 10.99
CA LEU A 80 -5.89 -11.28 10.06
C LEU A 80 -7.22 -11.05 10.77
N ASP A 81 -7.66 -12.02 11.58
CA ASP A 81 -8.94 -11.92 12.31
C ASP A 81 -8.92 -10.70 13.26
N LEU A 82 -7.84 -10.53 14.04
CA LEU A 82 -7.63 -9.35 14.90
C LEU A 82 -7.61 -8.04 14.11
N ALA A 83 -6.95 -8.02 12.96
CA ALA A 83 -6.86 -6.84 12.10
C ALA A 83 -8.23 -6.40 11.61
N VAL A 84 -9.03 -7.36 11.14
CA VAL A 84 -10.37 -7.10 10.60
C VAL A 84 -11.32 -6.61 11.69
N GLU A 85 -11.15 -7.03 12.94
CA GLU A 85 -11.96 -6.53 14.06
C GLU A 85 -11.57 -5.09 14.45
N ARG A 86 -10.29 -4.71 14.34
CA ARG A 86 -9.80 -3.38 14.72
C ARG A 86 -10.19 -2.30 13.69
N ARG A 87 -11.01 -1.33 14.10
CA ARG A 87 -11.29 -0.09 13.33
C ARG A 87 -10.38 1.06 13.75
N VAL A 88 -10.04 1.92 12.80
CA VAL A 88 -9.32 3.17 13.10
C VAL A 88 -10.26 4.19 13.73
N ASN A 89 -10.02 4.55 14.99
CA ASN A 89 -10.72 5.64 15.64
C ASN A 89 -10.13 6.99 15.18
N ARG A 90 -10.97 7.83 14.58
CA ARG A 90 -10.59 9.17 14.12
C ARG A 90 -11.19 10.22 15.03
N TYR A 91 -10.34 10.91 15.78
CA TYR A 91 -10.75 12.02 16.63
C TYR A 91 -10.67 13.32 15.85
N SER A 92 -11.81 13.75 15.29
CA SER A 92 -11.96 15.06 14.67
C SER A 92 -13.31 15.63 15.10
N GLY A 93 -13.36 16.91 15.49
CA GLY A 93 -14.62 17.58 15.86
C GLY A 93 -15.63 17.72 14.72
N LEU A 94 -15.32 17.18 13.53
CA LEU A 94 -16.15 17.26 12.33
C LEU A 94 -17.52 16.59 12.54
N ALA A 95 -17.55 15.40 13.16
CA ALA A 95 -18.81 14.70 13.41
C ALA A 95 -19.76 15.54 14.30
N GLN A 96 -19.22 16.17 15.34
CA GLN A 96 -19.98 17.05 16.23
C GLN A 96 -20.45 18.34 15.52
N ARG A 97 -19.65 18.90 14.62
CA ARG A 97 -20.02 20.10 13.87
C ARG A 97 -21.10 19.83 12.81
N LEU A 98 -21.14 18.62 12.25
CA LEU A 98 -22.14 18.22 11.26
C LEU A 98 -23.45 17.71 11.89
N SER A 99 -23.48 17.49 13.20
CA SER A 99 -24.68 17.06 13.94
C SER A 99 -25.53 18.23 14.46
N THR A 100 -25.25 19.46 14.02
CA THR A 100 -26.06 20.66 14.26
C THR A 100 -26.94 20.90 13.03
#